data_AF-X1TAG2-F1
#
_entry.id   AF-X1TAG2-F1
#
_cell.length_a   1.000
_cell.length_b   1.000
_cell.length_c   1.000
_cell.angle_alpha   90.00
_cell.angle_beta   90.00
_cell.angle_gamma   90.00
#
_symmetry.space_group_name_H-M   'P 1'
#
loop_
_entity.id
_entity.type
_entity.pdbx_description
1 polymer ?
#
loop_
_entity_poly.entity_id
_entity_poly.type
_entity_poly.pdbx_seq_one_letter_code
_entity_poly.pdbx_strand_id
1 'polypeptide(L)' 'PLGDPIARLKQHLVKIGHWSEEEHAAVSAELEAEVIAAQKEAEQYGTLAGGQIPSAATMFEDVYKEMPEHLKRQRQELGI' A
#
# COMPACT_ATOMS: atom_id res chain seq x y z
N PRO A 1 25.91 -14.95 -0.53
CA PRO A 1 26.98 -14.60 0.45
C PRO A 1 26.70 -13.37 1.35
N LEU A 2 25.44 -12.97 1.62
CA LEU A 2 25.15 -11.88 2.57
C LEU A 2 23.92 -12.10 3.49
N GLY A 3 23.39 -13.33 3.55
CA GLY A 3 22.31 -13.74 4.47
C GLY A 3 21.03 -12.90 4.40
N ASP A 4 20.14 -13.11 5.36
CA ASP A 4 18.95 -12.28 5.57
C ASP A 4 19.34 -11.01 6.37
N PRO A 5 19.04 -9.80 5.88
CA PRO A 5 19.38 -8.55 6.57
C PRO A 5 18.65 -8.37 7.91
N ILE A 6 17.40 -8.80 8.03
CA ILE A 6 16.60 -8.69 9.27
C ILE A 6 17.22 -9.60 10.33
N ALA A 7 17.52 -10.85 9.96
CA ALA A 7 18.16 -11.80 10.87
C ALA A 7 19.53 -11.31 11.34
N ARG A 8 20.32 -10.71 10.44
CA ARG A 8 21.64 -10.12 10.77
C ARG A 8 21.52 -8.94 11.73
N LEU A 9 20.57 -8.04 11.49
CA LEU A 9 20.34 -6.88 12.36
C LEU A 9 19.84 -7.32 13.73
N LYS A 10 18.87 -8.25 13.78
CA LYS A 10 18.36 -8.84 15.02
C LYS A 10 19.49 -9.42 15.86
N GLN A 11 20.34 -10.27 15.27
CA GLN A 11 21.47 -10.86 15.97
C GLN A 11 22.41 -9.80 16.56
N HIS A 12 22.69 -8.73 15.80
CA HIS A 12 23.52 -7.64 16.27
C HIS A 12 22.88 -6.90 17.45
N LEU A 13 21.61 -6.49 17.32
CA LEU A 13 20.91 -5.71 18.34
C LEU A 13 20.69 -6.50 19.64
N VAL A 14 20.39 -7.80 19.55
CA VAL A 14 20.31 -8.69 20.71
C VAL A 14 21.66 -8.77 21.43
N LYS A 15 22.75 -8.91 20.66
CA LYS A 15 24.10 -8.96 21.23
C LYS A 15 24.50 -7.70 21.98
N ILE A 16 24.05 -6.53 21.54
CA ILE A 16 24.34 -5.24 22.19
C ILE A 16 23.28 -4.82 23.22
N GLY A 17 22.29 -5.68 23.51
CA GLY A 17 21.27 -5.42 24.53
C GLY A 17 20.22 -4.37 24.14
N HIS A 18 20.04 -4.12 22.84
CA HIS A 18 19.07 -3.16 22.29
C HIS A 18 17.88 -3.84 21.60
N TRP A 19 17.79 -5.18 21.67
CA TRP A 19 16.68 -5.96 21.17
C TRP A 19 16.59 -7.31 21.90
N SER A 20 15.42 -7.96 21.88
CA SER A 20 15.22 -9.30 22.44
C SER A 20 14.42 -10.21 21.49
N GLU A 21 14.41 -11.51 21.77
CA GLU A 21 13.57 -12.47 21.04
C GLU A 21 12.08 -12.19 21.28
N GLU A 22 11.72 -11.80 22.50
CA GLU A 22 10.37 -11.43 22.90
C GLU A 22 9.92 -10.15 22.20
N GLU A 23 10.76 -9.11 22.14
CA GLU A 23 10.48 -7.88 21.39
C GLU A 23 10.32 -8.16 19.90
N HIS A 24 11.14 -9.05 19.32
CA HIS A 24 11.01 -9.45 17.92
C HIS A 24 9.67 -10.12 17.62
N ALA A 25 9.25 -11.05 18.48
CA ALA A 25 7.98 -11.75 18.34
C ALA A 25 6.78 -10.81 18.53
N ALA A 26 6.85 -9.92 19.52
CA ALA A 26 5.81 -8.94 19.79
C ALA A 26 5.61 -7.97 18.61
N VAL A 27 6.69 -7.39 18.09
CA VAL A 27 6.61 -6.45 16.95
C VAL A 27 6.15 -7.16 15.68
N SER A 28 6.58 -8.40 15.44
CA SER A 28 6.07 -9.17 14.29
C SER A 28 4.55 -9.36 14.38
N ALA A 29 4.04 -9.74 15.55
CA ALA A 29 2.60 -9.93 15.76
C ALA A 29 1.81 -8.62 15.66
N GLU A 30 2.37 -7.50 16.17
CA GLU A 30 1.78 -6.17 16.05
C GLU A 30 1.65 -5.75 14.58
N LEU A 31 2.73 -5.88 13.81
CA LEU A 31 2.74 -5.51 12.39
C LEU A 31 1.83 -6.41 11.55
N GLU A 32 1.76 -7.71 11.86
CA GLU A 32 0.79 -8.61 11.23
C GLU A 32 -0.66 -8.14 11.48
N ALA A 33 -0.98 -7.77 12.72
CA ALA A 33 -2.30 -7.25 13.06
C ALA A 33 -2.59 -5.91 12.35
N GLU A 34 -1.61 -5.01 12.28
CA GLU A 34 -1.72 -3.72 11.60
C GLU A 34 -1.98 -3.93 10.09
N VAL A 35 -1.20 -4.78 9.43
CA VAL A 35 -1.35 -5.08 7.99
C VAL A 35 -2.72 -5.71 7.72
N ILE A 36 -3.18 -6.65 8.56
CA ILE A 36 -4.51 -7.25 8.41
C ILE A 36 -5.62 -6.21 8.60
N ALA A 37 -5.49 -5.31 9.57
CA ALA A 37 -6.46 -4.25 9.81
C ALA A 37 -6.51 -3.28 8.62
N ALA A 38 -5.34 -2.81 8.16
CA ALA A 38 -5.22 -1.92 7.01
C ALA A 38 -5.76 -2.57 5.72
N GLN A 39 -5.50 -3.87 5.51
CA GLN A 39 -6.08 -4.61 4.40
C GLN A 39 -7.61 -4.63 4.47
N LYS A 40 -8.18 -4.98 5.62
CA LYS A 40 -9.64 -5.02 5.81
C LYS A 40 -10.28 -3.66 5.59
N GLU A 41 -9.65 -2.59 6.06
CA GLU A 41 -10.09 -1.21 5.80
C GLU A 41 -10.01 -0.88 4.31
N ALA A 42 -8.89 -1.17 3.64
CA ALA A 42 -8.72 -0.93 2.21
C ALA A 42 -9.76 -1.68 1.36
N GLU A 43 -10.08 -2.92 1.72
CA GLU A 43 -11.09 -3.73 1.03
C GLU A 43 -12.50 -3.12 1.09
N GLN A 44 -12.78 -2.23 2.06
CA GLN A 44 -14.05 -1.48 2.11
C GLN A 44 -14.16 -0.42 1.01
N TYR A 45 -13.04 -0.02 0.39
CA TYR A 45 -13.00 0.92 -0.73
C TYR A 45 -13.03 0.23 -2.09
N GLY A 46 -13.00 -1.11 -2.10
CA GLY A 46 -13.12 -1.92 -3.30
C GLY A 46 -12.09 -3.02 -3.40
N THR A 47 -12.45 -4.02 -4.18
CA THR A 47 -11.59 -5.15 -4.54
C THR A 47 -11.79 -5.48 -6.00
N LEU A 48 -10.90 -6.30 -6.58
CA LEU A 48 -11.08 -6.79 -7.95
C LEU A 48 -12.43 -7.50 -8.16
N ALA A 49 -12.96 -8.14 -7.12
CA ALA A 49 -14.27 -8.80 -7.16
C ALA A 49 -15.44 -7.86 -6.82
N GLY A 50 -15.22 -6.88 -5.94
CA GLY A 50 -16.25 -5.99 -5.39
C GLY A 50 -16.61 -4.79 -6.27
N GLY A 51 -15.85 -4.52 -7.34
CA GLY A 51 -16.21 -3.57 -8.40
C GLY A 51 -16.27 -2.09 -8.01
N GLN A 52 -16.10 -1.73 -6.74
CA GLN A 52 -15.83 -0.35 -6.34
C GLN A 52 -14.45 0.04 -6.84
N ILE A 53 -14.45 0.84 -7.90
CA ILE A 53 -13.26 1.41 -8.53
C ILE A 53 -13.44 2.91 -8.65
N PRO A 54 -12.34 3.68 -8.78
CA PRO A 54 -12.43 5.09 -9.12
C PRO A 54 -13.30 5.33 -10.36
N SER A 55 -13.94 6.50 -10.42
CA SER A 55 -14.71 6.90 -11.60
C SER A 55 -13.81 6.86 -12.84
N ALA A 56 -14.32 6.32 -13.94
CA ALA A 56 -13.59 6.36 -15.20
C ALA A 56 -13.24 7.79 -15.64
N ALA A 57 -13.93 8.83 -15.14
CA ALA A 57 -13.64 10.22 -15.47
C ALA A 57 -12.25 10.66 -14.99
N THR A 58 -11.77 10.09 -13.88
CA THR A 58 -10.46 10.44 -13.31
C THR A 58 -9.31 9.93 -14.16
N MET A 59 -9.54 9.02 -15.12
CA MET A 59 -8.48 8.56 -16.04
C MET A 59 -7.96 9.67 -16.97
N PHE A 60 -8.72 10.76 -17.12
CA PHE A 60 -8.37 11.92 -17.95
C PHE A 60 -7.75 13.08 -17.15
N GLU A 61 -7.81 13.00 -15.82
CA GLU A 61 -7.28 14.01 -14.91
C GLU A 61 -5.77 13.80 -14.73
N ASP A 62 -5.06 14.86 -14.32
CA ASP A 62 -3.60 14.88 -14.04
C ASP A 62 -2.65 14.46 -15.18
N VAL A 63 -3.17 14.22 -16.40
CA VAL A 63 -2.33 14.01 -17.61
C VAL A 63 -1.55 15.29 -17.96
N TYR A 64 -2.19 16.44 -17.78
CA TYR A 64 -1.60 17.77 -17.86
C TYR A 64 -2.10 18.58 -16.67
N LYS A 65 -1.36 19.64 -16.28
CA LYS A 65 -1.78 20.55 -15.20
C LYS A 65 -3.19 21.12 -15.41
N GLU A 66 -3.51 21.47 -16.65
CA GLU A 66 -4.84 21.91 -17.06
C GLU A 66 -5.33 20.95 -18.15
N MET A 67 -6.54 20.42 -18.00
CA MET A 67 -7.09 19.44 -18.93
C MET A 67 -7.26 20.09 -20.32
N PRO A 68 -6.53 19.63 -21.35
CA PRO A 68 -6.65 20.17 -22.70
C PRO A 68 -7.97 19.72 -23.36
N GLU A 69 -8.42 20.48 -24.35
CA GLU A 69 -9.72 20.28 -25.01
C GLU A 69 -9.92 18.87 -25.60
N HIS A 70 -8.87 18.22 -26.11
CA HIS A 70 -9.00 16.87 -26.64
C HIS A 70 -9.32 15.83 -25.56
N LEU A 71 -8.79 15.98 -24.33
CA LEU A 71 -9.15 15.10 -23.21
C LEU A 71 -10.56 15.36 -22.70
N LYS A 72 -11.01 16.62 -22.70
CA LYS A 72 -12.41 16.96 -22.39
C LYS A 72 -13.40 16.27 -23.34
N ARG A 73 -13.07 16.29 -24.65
CA ARG A 73 -13.88 15.61 -25.68
C ARG A 73 -13.87 14.10 -25.51
N GLN A 74 -12.70 13.48 -25.29
CA GLN A 74 -12.61 12.03 -25.07
C GLN A 74 -13.39 11.58 -23.82
N ARG A 75 -13.36 12.37 -22.74
CA ARG A 75 -14.16 12.12 -21.54
C ARG A 75 -15.66 12.14 -21.86
N GLN A 76 -16.12 13.17 -22.58
CA GLN A 76 -17.51 13.30 -23.01
C GLN A 76 -17.96 12.16 -23.96
N GLU A 77 -17.08 11.71 -24.87
CA GLU A 77 -17.34 10.58 -25.77
C GLU A 77 -17.56 9.26 -25.02
N LEU A 78 -16.90 9.09 -23.87
CA LEU A 78 -17.08 7.94 -22.99
C LEU A 78 -18.35 8.03 -22.12
N GLY A 79 -19.09 9.14 -22.19
CA GLY A 79 -20.36 9.34 -21.49
C GLY A 79 -20.22 9.65 -20.00
N ILE A 80 -19.04 10.14 -19.59
CA ILE A 80 -18.67 10.45 -18.20
C ILE A 80 -18.17 11.89 -18.02
#